data_AF-A0A643FFC5-F1
#
_entry.id   AF-A0A643FFC5-F1
#
_cell.length_a   1.000
_cell.length_b   1.000
_cell.length_c   1.000
_cell.angle_alpha   90.00
_cell.angle_beta   90.00
_cell.angle_gamma   90.00
#
_symmetry.space_group_name_H-M   'P 1'
#
loop_
_entity.id
_entity.type
_entity.pdbx_description
1 polymer ?
#
loop_
_entity_poly.entity_id
_entity_poly.type
_entity_poly.pdbx_seq_one_letter_code
_entity_poly.pdbx_strand_id
1 'polypeptide(L)'
;MPRSPLSRTIWLHPEAPAKPAVGAACNGCGVCCALEPCPAGALLSRRLHGACTALRWNETAQCYRCGLLSAPDDVLARWPRPLRRWIHRQAGRWISSGQGCDADWTPQDIPPAGP
;
A
#
# COMPACT_ATOMS: atom_id res chain seq x y z
N MET A 1 8.14 29.66 -9.70
CA MET A 1 8.55 28.60 -10.65
C MET A 1 7.55 27.47 -10.54
N PRO A 2 6.79 27.10 -11.59
CA PRO A 2 5.94 25.93 -11.53
C PRO A 2 6.83 24.70 -11.35
N ARG A 3 6.62 23.96 -10.26
CA ARG A 3 7.36 22.74 -9.95
C ARG A 3 7.03 21.73 -11.04
N SER A 4 8.02 21.24 -11.79
CA SER A 4 7.82 20.13 -12.73
C SER A 4 7.05 19.01 -12.02
N PRO A 5 6.09 18.35 -12.68
CA PRO A 5 5.36 17.26 -12.05
C PRO A 5 6.35 16.21 -11.59
N LEU A 6 6.31 15.87 -10.30
CA LEU A 6 7.12 14.80 -9.76
C LEU A 6 6.59 13.49 -10.35
N SER A 7 7.42 12.76 -11.07
CA SER A 7 7.11 11.41 -11.53
C SER A 7 7.90 10.38 -10.71
N ARG A 8 7.28 9.24 -10.42
CA ARG A 8 7.92 8.11 -9.73
C ARG A 8 7.49 6.81 -10.39
N THR A 9 8.47 5.99 -10.74
CA THR A 9 8.22 4.66 -11.27
C THR A 9 7.96 3.69 -10.13
N ILE A 10 6.84 2.97 -10.20
CA ILE A 10 6.51 1.85 -9.33
C ILE A 10 6.20 0.63 -10.19
N TRP A 11 6.42 -0.54 -9.62
CA TRP A 11 6.08 -1.81 -10.24
C TRP A 11 4.90 -2.40 -9.48
N LEU A 12 3.79 -2.59 -10.19
CA LEU A 12 2.60 -3.26 -9.69
C LEU A 12 2.35 -4.52 -10.50
N HIS A 13 1.61 -5.46 -9.92
CA HIS A 13 1.17 -6.65 -10.61
C HIS A 13 0.24 -6.24 -11.77
N PRO A 14 0.37 -6.83 -12.97
CA PRO A 14 -0.42 -6.44 -14.13
C PRO A 14 -1.93 -6.64 -13.93
N GLU A 15 -2.29 -7.62 -13.10
CA GLU A 15 -3.69 -7.93 -12.79
C GLU A 15 -4.25 -7.10 -11.62
N ALA A 16 -3.46 -6.17 -11.07
CA ALA A 16 -3.93 -5.31 -9.98
C ALA A 16 -5.11 -4.45 -10.45
N PRO A 17 -6.12 -4.24 -9.59
CA PRO A 17 -7.28 -3.46 -9.98
C PRO A 17 -6.86 -2.01 -10.20
N ALA A 18 -7.53 -1.34 -11.15
CA ALA A 18 -7.32 0.07 -11.41
C ALA A 18 -7.51 0.89 -10.11
N LYS A 19 -6.72 1.97 -9.98
CA LYS A 19 -6.84 2.86 -8.83
C LYS A 19 -8.28 3.39 -8.75
N PRO A 20 -8.95 3.31 -7.59
CA PRO A 20 -10.29 3.86 -7.43
C PRO A 20 -10.23 5.39 -7.43
N ALA A 21 -11.39 6.02 -7.62
CA ALA A 21 -11.51 7.47 -7.49
C ALA A 21 -11.10 7.94 -6.08
N VAL A 22 -10.59 9.17 -5.98
CA VAL A 22 -10.30 9.80 -4.68
C VAL A 22 -11.57 9.84 -3.83
N GLY A 23 -11.47 9.44 -2.56
CA GLY A 23 -12.59 9.32 -1.63
C GLY A 23 -13.36 7.99 -1.71
N ALA A 24 -13.19 7.19 -2.77
CA ALA A 24 -13.81 5.86 -2.84
C ALA A 24 -13.06 4.84 -1.97
N ALA A 25 -13.75 3.75 -1.58
CA ALA A 25 -13.15 2.69 -0.78
C ALA A 25 -11.91 2.10 -1.46
N CYS A 26 -10.85 1.91 -0.67
CA CYS A 26 -9.62 1.28 -1.17
C CYS A 26 -9.90 -0.16 -1.61
N ASN A 27 -9.64 -0.45 -2.89
CA ASN A 27 -9.86 -1.74 -3.53
C ASN A 27 -8.62 -2.65 -3.56
N GLY A 28 -7.49 -2.20 -3.00
CA GLY A 28 -6.24 -2.93 -3.06
C GLY A 28 -5.46 -2.78 -4.37
N CYS A 29 -5.55 -1.64 -5.07
CA CYS A 29 -4.72 -1.37 -6.26
C CYS A 29 -3.20 -1.34 -5.99
N GLY A 30 -2.77 -1.12 -4.74
CA GLY A 30 -1.36 -1.11 -4.36
C GLY A 30 -0.59 0.19 -4.67
N VAL A 31 -1.16 1.13 -5.45
CA VAL A 31 -0.52 2.38 -5.86
C VAL A 31 -0.01 3.20 -4.68
N CYS A 32 -0.88 3.54 -3.72
CA CYS A 32 -0.48 4.32 -2.55
C CYS A 32 0.54 3.55 -1.69
N CYS A 33 0.30 2.26 -1.42
CA CYS A 33 1.21 1.43 -0.63
C CYS A 33 2.60 1.24 -1.26
N ALA A 34 2.72 1.32 -2.59
CA ALA A 34 3.98 1.24 -3.32
C ALA A 34 4.73 2.58 -3.34
N LEU A 35 4.01 3.70 -3.34
CA LEU A 35 4.59 5.05 -3.37
C LEU A 35 4.94 5.55 -1.98
N GLU A 36 3.97 5.56 -1.07
CA GLU A 36 4.00 6.20 0.23
C GLU A 36 3.20 5.34 1.23
N PRO A 37 3.89 4.60 2.11
CA PRO A 37 3.21 3.71 3.03
C PRO A 37 2.33 4.52 4.00
N CYS A 38 1.19 3.95 4.38
CA CYS A 38 0.33 4.51 5.44
C CYS A 38 1.11 4.70 6.76
N PRO A 39 0.61 5.48 7.73
CA PRO A 39 1.32 5.73 8.99
C PRO A 39 1.78 4.45 9.72
N ALA A 40 0.94 3.41 9.72
CA ALA A 40 1.31 2.09 10.25
C ALA A 40 2.43 1.43 9.42
N GLY A 41 2.32 1.50 8.09
CA GLY A 41 3.33 1.00 7.17
C GLY A 41 4.67 1.71 7.32
N ALA A 42 4.69 3.02 7.55
CA ALA A 42 5.89 3.80 7.81
C ALA A 42 6.55 3.41 9.13
N LEU A 43 5.77 3.12 10.18
CA LEU A 43 6.29 2.61 11.44
C LEU A 43 6.92 1.21 11.28
N LEU A 44 6.29 0.35 10.47
CA LEU A 44 6.77 -1.01 10.19
C LEU A 44 8.03 -1.02 9.32
N SER A 45 8.06 -0.25 8.23
CA SER A 45 9.16 -0.22 7.27
C SER A 45 10.28 0.75 7.68
N ARG A 46 10.00 1.67 8.63
CA ARG A 46 10.83 2.84 8.97
C ARG A 46 11.14 3.70 7.74
N ARG A 47 10.20 3.77 6.78
CA ARG A 47 10.32 4.53 5.53
C ARG A 47 9.05 5.34 5.31
N LEU A 48 9.22 6.61 4.96
CA LEU A 48 8.12 7.50 4.56
C LEU A 48 7.79 7.41 3.07
N HIS A 49 8.66 6.79 2.27
CA HIS A 49 8.50 6.65 0.82
C HIS A 49 8.94 5.25 0.37
N GLY A 50 8.37 4.79 -0.74
CA GLY A 50 8.62 3.48 -1.33
C GLY A 50 7.68 2.40 -0.81
N ALA A 51 7.84 1.19 -1.34
CA ALA A 51 6.91 0.10 -1.06
C ALA A 51 6.87 -0.30 0.41
N CYS A 52 5.66 -0.39 0.96
CA CYS A 52 5.43 -0.87 2.31
C CYS A 52 5.90 -2.33 2.47
N THR A 53 6.62 -2.63 3.56
CA THR A 53 7.07 -4.00 3.89
C THR A 53 5.91 -4.97 4.09
N ALA A 54 4.73 -4.46 4.45
CA ALA A 54 3.51 -5.25 4.62
C ALA A 54 2.68 -5.37 3.33
N LEU A 55 3.07 -4.79 2.20
CA LEU A 55 2.34 -4.94 0.95
C LEU A 55 2.45 -6.40 0.47
N ARG A 56 1.32 -7.08 0.28
CA ARG A 56 1.26 -8.46 -0.19
C ARG A 56 0.30 -8.57 -1.37
N TRP A 57 0.74 -9.21 -2.43
CA TRP A 57 -0.12 -9.62 -3.53
C TRP A 57 -0.99 -10.80 -3.09
N ASN A 58 -2.27 -10.78 -3.42
CA ASN A 58 -3.20 -11.88 -3.18
C ASN A 58 -3.64 -12.45 -4.53
N GLU A 59 -3.10 -13.62 -4.89
CA GLU A 59 -3.38 -14.29 -6.17
C GLU A 59 -4.87 -14.63 -6.36
N THR A 60 -5.57 -14.99 -5.27
CA THR A 60 -6.98 -15.41 -5.35
C THR A 60 -7.93 -14.24 -5.59
N ALA A 61 -7.67 -13.11 -4.91
CA ALA A 61 -8.48 -11.91 -5.00
C ALA A 61 -7.97 -10.91 -6.05
N GLN A 62 -6.82 -11.21 -6.68
CA GLN A 62 -6.20 -10.41 -7.72
C GLN A 62 -5.99 -8.95 -7.27
N CYS A 63 -5.60 -8.78 -6.00
CA CYS A 63 -5.44 -7.46 -5.39
C CYS A 63 -4.38 -7.45 -4.31
N TYR A 64 -3.88 -6.26 -3.98
CA TYR A 64 -2.97 -6.08 -2.87
C TYR A 64 -3.71 -6.03 -1.53
N ARG A 65 -3.20 -6.79 -0.56
CA ARG A 65 -3.66 -6.77 0.82
C ARG A 65 -2.56 -6.33 1.77
N CYS A 66 -2.96 -5.70 2.86
CA CYS A 66 -2.04 -5.36 3.93
C CYS A 66 -1.73 -6.61 4.75
N GLY A 67 -0.47 -7.06 4.71
CA GLY A 67 0.06 -8.15 5.52
C GLY A 67 -0.12 -7.93 7.01
N LEU A 68 -0.19 -6.67 7.47
CA LEU A 68 -0.51 -6.38 8.87
C LEU A 68 -1.93 -6.82 9.26
N LEU A 69 -2.87 -6.86 8.31
CA LEU A 69 -4.24 -7.34 8.50
C LEU A 69 -4.39 -8.83 8.14
N SER A 70 -3.74 -9.30 7.07
CA SER A 70 -3.92 -10.67 6.60
C SER A 70 -3.00 -11.68 7.29
N ALA A 71 -1.81 -11.27 7.70
CA ALA A 71 -0.78 -12.13 8.29
C ALA A 71 0.08 -11.34 9.31
N PRO A 72 -0.52 -10.84 10.41
CA PRO A 72 0.17 -10.01 11.39
C PRO A 72 1.36 -10.74 12.03
N ASP A 73 1.31 -12.06 12.15
CA ASP A 73 2.37 -12.85 12.76
C ASP A 73 3.67 -12.86 11.96
N ASP A 74 3.60 -12.80 10.63
CA ASP A 74 4.76 -12.69 9.75
C ASP A 74 5.34 -11.27 9.78
N VAL A 75 4.47 -10.26 9.69
CA VAL A 75 4.89 -8.85 9.64
C VAL A 75 5.47 -8.39 10.99
N LEU A 76 4.88 -8.85 12.09
CA LEU A 76 5.28 -8.49 13.45
C LEU A 76 6.13 -9.58 14.12
N ALA A 77 6.73 -10.51 13.37
CA ALA A 77 7.48 -11.67 13.86
C ALA A 77 8.57 -11.32 14.90
N ARG A 78 9.08 -10.09 14.90
CA ARG A 78 10.12 -9.61 15.84
C ARG A 78 9.57 -8.95 17.11
N TRP A 79 8.25 -8.73 17.19
CA TRP A 79 7.61 -8.00 18.27
C TRP A 79 7.04 -8.97 19.32
N PRO A 80 6.98 -8.57 20.60
CA PRO A 80 6.39 -9.39 21.65
C PRO A 80 4.88 -9.58 21.45
N ARG A 81 4.39 -10.81 21.72
CA ARG A 81 2.98 -11.22 21.55
C ARG A 81 1.92 -10.22 22.03
N PRO A 82 1.99 -9.63 23.23
CA PRO A 82 0.97 -8.67 23.68
C PRO A 82 0.92 -7.43 22.80
N LEU A 83 2.09 -6.93 22.38
CA LEU A 83 2.21 -5.76 21.53
C LEU A 83 1.68 -6.05 20.11
N ARG A 84 1.89 -7.27 19.58
CA ARG A 84 1.30 -7.68 18.29
C ARG A 84 -0.22 -7.60 18.28
N ARG A 85 -0.87 -8.14 19.31
CA ARG A 85 -2.33 -8.13 19.42
C ARG A 85 -2.87 -6.71 19.48
N TRP A 86 -2.19 -5.83 20.22
CA TRP A 86 -2.55 -4.43 20.30
C TRP A 86 -2.42 -3.74 18.93
N ILE A 87 -1.28 -3.91 18.24
CA ILE A 87 -1.05 -3.33 16.92
C ILE A 87 -2.09 -3.85 15.92
N HIS A 88 -2.36 -5.15 15.89
CA HIS A 88 -3.37 -5.72 15.00
C HIS A 88 -4.76 -5.11 15.20
N ARG A 89 -5.18 -4.89 16.46
CA ARG A 89 -6.46 -4.21 16.74
C ARG A 89 -6.46 -2.75 16.29
N GLN A 90 -5.33 -2.06 16.42
CA GLN A 90 -5.20 -0.66 16.03
C GLN A 90 -4.95 -0.48 14.52
N ALA A 91 -4.46 -1.53 13.84
CA ALA A 91 -4.12 -1.52 12.42
C ALA A 91 -5.31 -1.05 11.57
N GLY A 92 -6.52 -1.56 11.83
CA GLY A 92 -7.72 -1.15 11.10
C GLY A 92 -8.05 0.35 11.24
N ARG A 93 -7.63 1.01 12.33
CA ARG A 93 -7.82 2.45 12.54
C ARG A 93 -6.70 3.29 11.95
N TRP A 94 -5.49 2.75 11.85
CA TRP A 94 -4.29 3.46 11.41
C TRP A 94 -3.97 3.26 9.93
N ILE A 95 -4.60 2.29 9.28
CA ILE A 95 -4.44 2.02 7.86
C ILE A 95 -5.67 2.57 7.13
N SER A 96 -5.46 3.39 6.10
CA SER A 96 -6.53 3.85 5.19
C SER A 96 -7.05 2.75 4.25
N SER A 97 -6.52 1.52 4.35
CA SER A 97 -6.95 0.36 3.58
C SER A 97 -8.37 -0.01 3.99
N GLY A 98 -9.27 -0.04 3.02
CA GLY A 98 -10.72 -0.19 3.22
C GLY A 98 -11.51 1.07 3.59
N GLN A 99 -10.86 2.20 3.94
CA GLN A 99 -11.58 3.40 4.41
C GLN A 99 -11.76 4.49 3.34
N GLY A 100 -10.74 4.73 2.50
CA GLY A 100 -10.81 5.73 1.44
C GLY A 100 -9.49 5.91 0.70
N CYS A 101 -9.54 6.19 -0.61
CA CYS A 101 -8.38 6.55 -1.40
C CYS A 101 -8.06 8.04 -1.23
N ASP A 102 -6.94 8.36 -0.61
CA ASP A 102 -6.40 9.70 -0.38
C ASP A 102 -5.23 10.05 -1.31
N ALA A 103 -4.81 9.13 -2.16
CA ALA A 103 -3.70 9.36 -3.08
C ALA A 103 -4.12 10.25 -4.26
N ASP A 104 -3.42 11.35 -4.48
CA ASP A 104 -3.58 12.21 -5.67
C ASP A 104 -2.80 11.69 -6.89
N TRP A 105 -1.98 10.66 -6.71
CA TRP A 105 -1.18 10.05 -7.77
C TRP A 105 -2.04 9.38 -8.83
N THR A 106 -1.81 9.72 -10.10
CA THR A 106 -2.48 9.05 -11.22
C THR A 106 -1.52 8.04 -11.84
N PRO A 107 -1.82 6.74 -11.81
CA PRO A 107 -1.02 5.73 -12.49
C PRO A 107 -1.01 6.03 -13.99
N GLN A 108 0.17 6.02 -14.58
CA GLN A 108 0.34 6.02 -16.03
C GLN A 108 1.12 4.76 -16.39
N ASP A 109 0.53 3.92 -17.23
CA ASP A 109 1.26 2.81 -17.81
C ASP A 109 2.34 3.37 -18.71
N ILE A 110 3.58 2.93 -18.49
CA ILE A 110 4.67 3.26 -19.40
C ILE A 110 4.45 2.35 -20.62
N PRO A 111 4.14 2.89 -21.80
CA PRO A 111 3.98 2.07 -22.99
C PRO A 111 5.27 1.26 -23.20
N PRO A 112 5.17 -0.01 -23.63
CA PRO A 112 6.37 -0.80 -23.92
C PRO A 112 7.24 0.00 -24.87
N ALA A 113 8.54 0.10 -24.56
CA ALA A 113 9.50 0.73 -25.46
C ALA A 113 9.33 0.08 -26.84
N GLY A 114 8.86 0.87 -27.80
CA GLY A 114 8.67 0.40 -29.18
C GLY A 114 9.99 -0.09 -29.78
N PRO A 115 9.93 -0.92 -30.84
CA PRO A 115 11.13 -1.43 -31.50
C PRO A 115 12.02 -0.33 -32.07
#